data_AF-A0A674IX05-F1
#
_entry.id   AF-A0A674IX05-F1
#
_cell.length_a   1.000
_cell.length_b   1.000
_cell.length_c   1.000
_cell.angle_alpha   90.00
_cell.angle_beta   90.00
_cell.angle_gamma   90.00
#
_symmetry.space_group_name_H-M   'P 1'
#
loop_
_entity.id
_entity.type
_entity.pdbx_description
1 polymer ?
#
loop_
_entity_poly.entity_id
_entity_poly.type
_entity_poly.pdbx_seq_one_letter_code
_entity_poly.pdbx_strand_id
1 'polypeptide(L)'
;PVQRYKVEDEANRNWVAAKNSLESYTYNMKQTVEDEKLKGKISDQDKQKVLDKCQEVVTWLDRNQMAEKEEYEHKQKELEKLCNPIVTKLYQGGAAPTGGAGGPTIEEVD
;
A
#
# COMPACT_ATOMS: atom_id res chain seq x y z
N PRO A 1 34.56 15.03 1.79
CA PRO A 1 34.34 14.42 3.13
C PRO A 1 32.94 14.67 3.72
N VAL A 2 32.38 15.89 3.63
CA VAL A 2 31.04 16.22 4.18
C VAL A 2 29.87 15.84 3.25
N GLN A 3 30.09 15.84 1.92
CA GLN A 3 29.07 15.46 0.93
C GLN A 3 28.71 13.97 0.98
N ARG A 4 29.69 13.07 1.17
CA ARG A 4 29.43 11.62 1.26
C ARG A 4 28.52 11.26 2.44
N TYR A 5 28.75 11.89 3.60
CA TYR A 5 27.91 11.66 4.78
C TYR A 5 26.47 12.13 4.61
N LYS A 6 26.20 13.23 3.89
CA LYS A 6 24.82 13.69 3.66
C LYS A 6 24.03 12.77 2.71
N VAL A 7 24.69 12.26 1.67
CA VAL A 7 24.06 11.35 0.70
C VAL A 7 23.79 9.98 1.34
N GLU A 8 24.70 9.48 2.18
CA GLU A 8 24.47 8.26 2.96
C GLU A 8 23.36 8.44 4.03
N ASP A 9 23.26 9.62 4.65
CA ASP A 9 22.21 9.90 5.66
C ASP A 9 20.81 10.07 5.02
N GLU A 10 20.71 10.68 3.83
CA GLU A 10 19.44 10.75 3.07
C GLU A 10 19.02 9.39 2.51
N ALA A 11 19.96 8.61 1.97
CA ALA A 11 19.67 7.25 1.51
C ALA A 11 19.15 6.36 2.65
N ASN A 12 19.69 6.52 3.87
CA ASN A 12 19.28 5.73 5.03
C ASN A 12 17.94 6.19 5.64
N ARG A 13 17.53 7.44 5.45
CA ARG A 13 16.18 7.91 5.87
C ARG A 13 15.09 7.52 4.88
N ASN A 14 15.45 7.34 3.61
CA ASN A 14 14.48 7.12 2.54
C ASN A 14 13.86 5.72 2.55
N TRP A 15 14.61 4.67 2.94
CA TRP A 15 14.04 3.31 2.99
C TRP A 15 13.05 3.14 4.14
N VAL A 16 13.25 3.79 5.28
CA VAL A 16 12.30 3.75 6.42
C VAL A 16 10.96 4.35 6.02
N ALA A 17 10.98 5.47 5.29
CA ALA A 17 9.76 6.08 4.76
C ALA A 17 9.04 5.15 3.75
N ALA A 18 9.79 4.53 2.83
CA ALA A 18 9.23 3.58 1.87
C ALA A 18 8.64 2.34 2.56
N LYS A 19 9.33 1.79 3.57
CA LYS A 19 8.84 0.70 4.41
C LYS A 19 7.53 1.08 5.11
N ASN A 20 7.50 2.23 5.79
CA ASN A 20 6.32 2.71 6.51
C ASN A 20 5.14 2.94 5.55
N SER A 21 5.40 3.44 4.34
CA SER A 21 4.37 3.62 3.32
C SER A 21 3.78 2.28 2.87
N LEU A 22 4.64 1.29 2.57
CA LEU A 22 4.20 -0.05 2.21
C LEU A 22 3.41 -0.72 3.34
N GLU A 23 3.90 -0.64 4.57
CA GLU A 23 3.24 -1.21 5.74
C GLU A 23 1.86 -0.57 5.96
N SER A 24 1.79 0.76 5.95
CA SER A 24 0.53 1.50 6.11
C SER A 24 -0.48 1.17 5.03
N TYR A 25 -0.05 1.15 3.76
CA TYR A 25 -0.93 0.81 2.64
C TYR A 25 -1.46 -0.62 2.76
N THR A 26 -0.60 -1.57 3.15
CA THR A 26 -0.97 -2.98 3.36
C THR A 26 -2.04 -3.13 4.44
N TYR A 27 -1.88 -2.47 5.58
CA TYR A 27 -2.86 -2.51 6.67
C TYR A 27 -4.16 -1.80 6.30
N ASN A 28 -4.10 -0.60 5.72
CA ASN A 28 -5.27 0.14 5.27
C ASN A 28 -6.10 -0.67 4.27
N MET A 29 -5.42 -1.35 3.35
CA MET A 29 -6.10 -2.16 2.36
C MET A 29 -6.75 -3.41 2.96
N LYS A 30 -6.06 -4.10 3.86
CA LYS A 30 -6.63 -5.21 4.63
C LYS A 30 -7.88 -4.77 5.39
N GLN A 31 -7.80 -3.66 6.12
CA GLN A 31 -8.93 -3.09 6.86
C GLN A 31 -10.09 -2.72 5.92
N THR A 32 -9.80 -2.15 4.76
CA THR A 32 -10.82 -1.77 3.77
C THR A 32 -11.61 -2.99 3.29
N VAL A 33 -10.94 -4.08 2.89
CA VAL A 33 -11.65 -5.28 2.39
C VAL A 33 -12.30 -6.11 3.50
N GLU A 34 -11.90 -5.88 4.76
CA GLU A 34 -12.52 -6.46 5.95
C GLU A 34 -13.64 -5.58 6.54
N ASP A 35 -13.86 -4.35 6.04
CA ASP A 35 -14.92 -3.48 6.53
C ASP A 35 -16.30 -4.08 6.24
N GLU A 36 -17.07 -4.33 7.30
CA GLU A 36 -18.44 -4.84 7.21
C GLU A 36 -19.36 -3.93 6.38
N LYS A 37 -19.06 -2.63 6.26
CA LYS A 37 -19.79 -1.69 5.38
C LYS A 37 -19.57 -1.97 3.89
N LEU A 38 -18.48 -2.65 3.55
CA LEU A 38 -18.13 -3.03 2.18
C LEU A 38 -18.49 -4.49 1.87
N LYS A 39 -19.05 -5.22 2.84
CA LYS A 39 -19.58 -6.56 2.66
C LYS A 39 -20.66 -6.59 1.58
N GLY A 40 -20.53 -7.50 0.62
CA GLY A 40 -21.42 -7.59 -0.54
C GLY A 40 -21.16 -6.55 -1.63
N LYS A 41 -20.28 -5.56 -1.41
CA LYS A 41 -19.83 -4.60 -2.43
C LYS A 41 -18.51 -5.01 -3.08
N ILE A 42 -17.69 -5.78 -2.37
CA ILE A 42 -16.55 -6.51 -2.92
C ILE A 42 -16.93 -7.99 -3.13
N SER A 43 -16.45 -8.60 -4.20
CA SER A 43 -16.59 -10.04 -4.39
C SER A 43 -15.70 -10.81 -3.38
N ASP A 44 -16.14 -11.97 -2.91
CA ASP A 44 -15.32 -12.80 -2.01
C ASP A 44 -13.97 -13.17 -2.65
N GLN A 45 -13.96 -13.35 -3.98
CA GLN A 45 -12.75 -13.62 -4.73
C GLN A 45 -11.77 -12.44 -4.70
N ASP A 46 -12.25 -11.21 -4.92
CA ASP A 46 -11.39 -10.03 -4.90
C ASP A 46 -10.93 -9.70 -3.47
N LYS A 47 -11.81 -9.89 -2.48
CA LYS A 47 -11.44 -9.81 -1.06
C LYS A 47 -10.31 -10.77 -0.72
N GLN A 48 -10.43 -12.05 -1.09
CA GLN A 48 -9.40 -13.05 -0.79
C GLN A 48 -8.08 -12.72 -1.48
N LYS A 49 -8.09 -12.30 -2.75
CA LYS A 49 -6.88 -11.88 -3.47
C LYS A 49 -6.13 -10.75 -2.76
N VAL A 50 -6.87 -9.75 -2.26
CA VAL A 50 -6.27 -8.64 -1.52
C VAL A 50 -5.69 -9.12 -0.20
N LEU A 51 -6.41 -9.94 0.56
CA LEU A 51 -5.94 -10.48 1.82
C LEU A 51 -4.68 -11.35 1.65
N ASP A 52 -4.67 -12.22 0.65
CA ASP A 52 -3.52 -13.08 0.32
C ASP A 52 -2.31 -12.23 -0.05
N LYS A 53 -2.50 -11.20 -0.89
CA LYS A 53 -1.40 -10.31 -1.29
C LYS A 53 -0.90 -9.47 -0.11
N CYS A 54 -1.78 -8.95 0.74
CA CYS A 54 -1.38 -8.25 1.95
C CYS A 54 -0.57 -9.16 2.87
N GLN A 55 -0.97 -10.42 3.04
CA GLN A 55 -0.23 -11.37 3.87
C GLN A 55 1.15 -11.73 3.28
N GLU A 56 1.26 -11.84 1.95
CA GLU A 56 2.54 -11.99 1.25
C GLU A 56 3.45 -10.78 1.51
N VAL A 57 2.91 -9.56 1.41
CA VAL A 57 3.67 -8.32 1.64
C VAL A 57 4.12 -8.21 3.10
N VAL A 58 3.25 -8.51 4.07
CA VAL A 58 3.64 -8.54 5.51
C VAL A 58 4.78 -9.54 5.73
N THR A 59 4.65 -10.75 5.19
CA THR A 59 5.70 -11.77 5.31
C THR A 59 7.01 -11.32 4.65
N TRP A 60 6.92 -10.59 3.54
CA TRP A 60 8.09 -10.01 2.89
C TRP A 60 8.70 -8.88 3.73
N LEU A 61 7.92 -7.97 4.29
CA LEU A 61 8.38 -6.90 5.18
C LEU A 61 9.12 -7.45 6.41
N ASP A 62 8.59 -8.53 7.02
CA ASP A 62 9.20 -9.19 8.18
C ASP A 62 10.57 -9.81 7.85
N ARG A 63 10.73 -10.34 6.63
CA ARG A 63 11.98 -10.97 6.17
C ARG A 63 12.99 -9.97 5.63
N ASN A 64 12.55 -8.80 5.19
CA ASN A 64 13.36 -7.84 4.46
C ASN A 64 13.39 -6.48 5.18
N GLN A 65 13.57 -6.48 6.51
CA GLN A 65 13.51 -5.26 7.32
C GLN A 65 14.56 -4.19 6.99
N MET A 66 15.60 -4.56 6.25
CA MET A 66 16.70 -3.69 5.79
C MET A 66 16.83 -3.68 4.25
N ALA A 67 15.74 -3.97 3.53
CA ALA A 67 15.71 -3.84 2.07
C ALA A 67 16.02 -2.40 1.62
N GLU A 68 16.43 -2.27 0.36
CA GLU A 68 16.64 -0.96 -0.25
C GLU A 68 15.30 -0.26 -0.50
N LYS A 69 15.34 1.07 -0.62
CA LYS A 69 14.15 1.90 -0.86
C LYS A 69 13.38 1.42 -2.09
N GLU A 70 14.10 1.13 -3.16
CA GLU A 70 13.59 0.69 -4.45
C GLU A 70 12.85 -0.64 -4.35
N GLU A 71 13.27 -1.54 -3.47
CA GLU A 71 12.60 -2.82 -3.23
C GLU A 71 11.26 -2.63 -2.52
N TYR A 72 11.21 -1.75 -1.51
CA TYR A 72 9.95 -1.38 -0.85
C TYR A 72 8.98 -0.70 -1.84
N GLU A 73 9.46 0.24 -2.64
CA GLU A 73 8.66 0.92 -3.67
C GLU A 73 8.16 -0.06 -4.75
N HIS A 74 9.00 -1.02 -5.16
CA HIS A 74 8.59 -2.05 -6.10
C HIS A 74 7.48 -2.92 -5.51
N LYS A 75 7.65 -3.37 -4.26
CA LYS A 75 6.65 -4.19 -3.57
C LYS A 75 5.33 -3.44 -3.36
N GLN A 76 5.39 -2.13 -3.09
CA GLN A 76 4.21 -1.26 -3.03
C GLN A 76 3.48 -1.22 -4.36
N LYS A 77 4.19 -0.98 -5.48
CA LYS A 77 3.59 -0.96 -6.81
C LYS A 77 2.93 -2.29 -7.19
N GLU A 78 3.50 -3.42 -6.76
CA GLU A 78 2.88 -4.73 -6.98
C GLU A 78 1.54 -4.87 -6.23
N LEU A 79 1.48 -4.39 -4.99
CA LEU A 79 0.24 -4.39 -4.21
C LEU A 79 -0.79 -3.43 -4.80
N GLU A 80 -0.40 -2.20 -5.14
CA GLU A 80 -1.26 -1.20 -5.79
C GLU A 80 -1.86 -1.69 -7.11
N LYS A 81 -1.08 -2.36 -7.97
CA LYS A 81 -1.58 -2.91 -9.23
C LYS A 81 -2.73 -3.89 -9.04
N LEU A 82 -2.73 -4.63 -7.93
CA LEU A 82 -3.81 -5.55 -7.57
C LEU A 82 -4.98 -4.81 -6.93
N CYS A 83 -4.70 -3.87 -6.03
CA CYS A 83 -5.71 -3.20 -5.23
C CYS A 83 -6.45 -2.09 -5.97
N ASN A 84 -5.78 -1.30 -6.81
CA ASN A 84 -6.37 -0.20 -7.58
C ASN A 84 -7.63 -0.60 -8.36
N PRO A 85 -7.64 -1.66 -9.19
CA PRO A 85 -8.85 -2.03 -9.93
C PRO A 85 -10.00 -2.48 -9.02
N ILE A 86 -9.72 -3.02 -7.83
CA ILE A 86 -10.73 -3.46 -6.86
C ILE A 86 -11.33 -2.25 -6.15
N VAL A 87 -10.47 -1.33 -5.72
CA VAL A 87 -10.85 -0.08 -5.07
C VAL A 87 -11.64 0.81 -6.04
N THR A 88 -11.22 0.96 -7.29
CA THR A 88 -11.97 1.71 -8.30
C THR A 88 -13.39 1.16 -8.49
N LYS A 89 -13.55 -0.17 -8.56
CA LYS A 89 -14.88 -0.79 -8.64
C LYS A 89 -15.73 -0.51 -7.40
N LEU A 90 -15.13 -0.51 -6.21
CA LEU A 90 -15.82 -0.18 -4.96
C LEU A 90 -16.34 1.26 -4.96
N TYR A 91 -15.51 2.23 -5.35
CA TYR A 91 -15.91 3.63 -5.46
C TYR A 91 -17.00 3.85 -6.52
N GLN A 92 -16.88 3.21 -7.69
CA GLN A 92 -17.89 3.29 -8.75
C GLN A 92 -19.24 2.68 -8.32
N GLY A 93 -19.23 1.68 -7.43
CA GLY A 93 -20.42 1.10 -6.80
C GLY A 93 -21.03 1.95 -5.67
N GLY A 94 -20.60 3.20 -5.50
CA GLY A 94 -21.11 4.10 -4.46
C GLY A 94 -20.62 3.75 -3.05
N ALA A 95 -19.50 3.03 -2.94
CA ALA A 95 -18.84 2.74 -1.67
C ALA A 95 -17.54 3.52 -1.59
N ALA A 96 -17.57 4.70 -0.95
CA ALA A 96 -16.34 5.34 -0.53
C ALA A 96 -15.80 4.62 0.71
N PRO A 97 -14.62 3.99 0.68
CA PRO A 97 -13.87 3.61 1.87
C PRO A 97 -13.69 4.87 2.74
N THR A 98 -14.17 4.79 3.97
CA THR A 98 -14.00 5.86 4.96
C THR A 98 -12.94 5.39 5.95
N GLY A 99 -11.66 5.66 5.66
CA GLY A 99 -10.57 5.29 6.55
C GLY A 99 -9.18 5.71 6.08
N GLY A 100 -8.65 6.79 6.68
CA GLY A 100 -7.23 6.92 7.03
C GLY A 100 -6.18 7.14 5.93
N ALA A 101 -5.91 8.42 5.65
CA ALA A 101 -4.64 9.01 5.21
C ALA A 101 -3.69 8.20 4.29
N GLY A 102 -3.56 8.67 3.03
CA GLY A 102 -2.37 8.39 2.20
C GLY A 102 -2.62 7.45 1.00
N GLY A 103 -3.44 7.88 0.04
CA GLY A 103 -3.58 7.30 -1.29
C GLY A 103 -4.18 8.36 -2.20
N PRO A 104 -3.73 8.48 -3.46
CA PRO A 104 -3.65 9.75 -4.17
C PRO A 104 -5.00 10.46 -4.19
N THR A 105 -4.97 11.73 -3.80
CA THR A 105 -5.97 12.67 -4.27
C THR A 105 -6.03 12.48 -5.77
N ILE A 106 -7.19 12.02 -6.25
CA ILE A 106 -7.58 12.23 -7.64
C ILE A 106 -7.66 13.75 -7.76
N GLU A 107 -6.51 14.39 -7.96
CA GLU A 107 -6.45 15.74 -8.46
C GLU A 107 -6.96 15.63 -9.89
N GLU A 108 -8.23 16.01 -10.03
CA GLU A 108 -8.74 16.58 -11.26
C GLU A 108 -7.69 17.54 -11.82
N VAL A 109 -7.07 17.20 -12.95
CA VAL A 109 -6.46 18.20 -13.81
C VAL A 109 -6.66 17.78 -15.27
N ASP A 110 -7.74 18.33 -15.82
CA ASP A 110 -8.15 18.52 -17.24
C ASP A 110 -8.39 17.28 -18.14
#